data_AF-A0AAW4VHH0-F1
#
_entry.id   AF-A0AAW4VHH0-F1
#
_cell.length_a   1.000
_cell.length_b   1.000
_cell.length_c   1.000
_cell.angle_alpha   90.00
_cell.angle_beta   90.00
_cell.angle_gamma   90.00
#
_symmetry.space_group_name_H-M   'P 1'
#
loop_
_entity.id
_entity.type
_entity.pdbx_description
1 polymer ?
#
loop_
_entity_poly.entity_id
_entity_poly.type
_entity_poly.pdbx_seq_one_letter_code
_entity_poly.pdbx_strand_id
1 'polypeptide(L)'
;MSDLDDVRKRIEKRKRPLNDHNFKKLYNGMVRLMVMMIVVLGSLIVLKNPELEQKIFNQKYLQQLITFVSQSVLDFLPEDVKVSQELQYTLIKDDYYKGTGNQVLAMNNGKVIDVKKQQVTILDENGTEITFSKLKDIQVNKFQKIKQGDTIALYQQKFKMIFEYLGKQITYQEYLGM
;
A
#
# COMPACT_ATOMS: atom_id res chain seq x y z
N MET A 1 51.59 -15.61 25.80
CA MET A 1 51.10 -14.83 24.63
C MET A 1 50.41 -15.70 23.56
N SER A 2 50.30 -17.04 23.75
CA SER A 2 49.72 -17.99 22.77
C SER A 2 48.20 -18.16 22.84
N ASP A 3 47.58 -17.92 24.00
CA ASP A 3 46.14 -18.17 24.20
C ASP A 3 45.25 -17.14 23.49
N LEU A 4 45.72 -15.91 23.38
CA LEU A 4 44.99 -14.83 22.69
C LEU A 4 44.85 -15.12 21.19
N ASP A 5 45.87 -15.69 20.57
CA ASP A 5 45.84 -16.04 19.14
C ASP A 5 44.95 -17.25 18.88
N ASP A 6 44.93 -18.24 19.78
CA ASP A 6 44.01 -19.38 19.68
C ASP A 6 42.55 -18.96 19.88
N VAL A 7 42.28 -18.04 20.81
CA VAL A 7 40.95 -17.46 20.99
C VAL A 7 40.55 -16.66 19.74
N ARG A 8 41.45 -15.85 19.17
CA ARG A 8 41.20 -15.07 17.95
C ARG A 8 40.89 -15.96 16.75
N LYS A 9 41.63 -17.06 16.58
CA LYS A 9 41.42 -18.05 15.51
C LYS A 9 40.10 -18.80 15.65
N ARG A 10 39.64 -19.05 16.89
CA ARG A 10 38.30 -19.62 17.17
C ARG A 10 37.18 -18.62 16.89
N ILE A 11 37.38 -17.34 17.18
CA ILE A 11 36.40 -16.28 16.88
C ILE A 11 36.27 -16.06 15.37
N GLU A 12 37.37 -16.07 14.61
CA GLU A 12 37.32 -15.96 13.14
C GLU A 12 36.60 -17.15 12.47
N LYS A 13 36.79 -18.38 12.96
CA LYS A 13 36.02 -19.54 12.48
C LYS A 13 34.52 -19.41 12.70
N ARG A 14 34.08 -18.70 13.75
CA ARG A 14 32.67 -18.42 14.07
C ARG A 14 32.11 -17.21 13.31
N LYS A 15 32.98 -16.37 12.72
CA LYS A 15 32.59 -15.20 11.91
C LYS A 15 32.36 -15.51 10.43
N ARG A 16 32.51 -16.77 10.00
CA ARG A 16 32.09 -17.14 8.64
C ARG A 16 30.56 -16.98 8.59
N PRO A 17 30.02 -16.10 7.73
CA PRO A 17 28.58 -16.02 7.56
C PRO A 17 28.09 -17.42 7.19
N LEU A 18 27.01 -17.89 7.84
CA LEU A 18 26.38 -19.13 7.43
C LEU A 18 26.16 -19.04 5.91
N ASN A 19 26.61 -20.07 5.19
CA ASN A 19 26.66 -20.06 3.74
C ASN A 19 25.22 -20.05 3.16
N ASP A 20 24.66 -18.84 3.07
CA ASP A 20 23.29 -18.52 2.67
C ASP A 20 22.95 -18.96 1.25
N HIS A 21 23.96 -19.17 0.40
CA HIS A 21 23.74 -19.52 -1.01
C HIS A 21 23.06 -20.88 -1.18
N ASN A 22 23.42 -21.86 -0.34
CA ASN A 22 22.82 -23.20 -0.39
C ASN A 22 21.41 -23.20 0.17
N PHE A 23 21.15 -22.44 1.24
CA PHE A 23 19.81 -22.29 1.83
C PHE A 23 18.87 -21.54 0.90
N LYS A 24 19.33 -20.47 0.23
CA LYS A 24 18.53 -19.70 -0.72
C LYS A 24 18.14 -20.54 -1.94
N LYS A 25 19.04 -21.39 -2.45
CA LYS A 25 18.74 -22.30 -3.56
C LYS A 25 17.74 -23.38 -3.15
N LEU A 26 17.88 -23.94 -1.94
CA LEU A 26 16.97 -24.95 -1.41
C LEU A 26 15.58 -24.37 -1.12
N TYR A 27 15.52 -23.17 -0.54
CA TYR A 27 14.28 -22.43 -0.28
C TYR A 27 13.53 -22.12 -1.58
N ASN A 28 14.22 -21.56 -2.57
CA ASN A 28 13.61 -21.32 -3.89
C ASN A 28 13.13 -22.61 -4.57
N GLY A 29 13.84 -23.72 -4.38
CA GLY A 29 13.42 -25.04 -4.85
C GLY A 29 12.14 -25.52 -4.17
N MET A 30 12.08 -25.42 -2.84
CA MET A 30 10.90 -25.82 -2.06
C MET A 30 9.68 -24.95 -2.37
N VAL A 31 9.85 -23.62 -2.46
CA VAL A 31 8.76 -22.70 -2.83
C VAL A 31 8.24 -23.02 -4.24
N ARG A 32 9.12 -23.27 -5.22
CA ARG A 32 8.68 -23.66 -6.57
C ARG A 32 7.91 -24.98 -6.59
N LEU A 33 8.34 -25.98 -5.82
CA LEU A 33 7.61 -27.25 -5.70
C LEU A 33 6.25 -27.06 -5.03
N MET A 34 6.18 -26.25 -3.98
CA MET A 34 4.93 -25.94 -3.28
C MET A 34 3.93 -25.24 -4.22
N VAL A 35 4.37 -24.25 -4.99
CA VAL A 35 3.53 -23.56 -6.00
C VAL A 35 3.07 -24.53 -7.07
N MET A 36 3.96 -25.38 -7.59
CA MET A 36 3.59 -26.38 -8.60
C MET A 36 2.53 -27.35 -8.08
N MET A 37 2.65 -27.80 -6.83
CA MET A 37 1.66 -28.66 -6.17
C MET A 37 0.29 -27.96 -6.02
N ILE A 38 0.27 -26.69 -5.64
CA ILE A 38 -0.97 -25.91 -5.53
C ILE A 38 -1.67 -25.79 -6.89
N VAL A 39 -0.93 -25.52 -7.97
CA VAL A 39 -1.51 -25.42 -9.33
C VAL A 39 -2.07 -26.77 -9.79
N VAL A 40 -1.36 -27.86 -9.53
CA VAL A 40 -1.82 -29.22 -9.89
C VAL A 40 -3.08 -29.60 -9.11
N LEU A 41 -3.10 -29.37 -7.80
CA LEU A 41 -4.28 -29.64 -6.97
C LEU A 41 -5.46 -28.75 -7.36
N GLY A 42 -5.24 -27.46 -7.60
CA GLY A 42 -6.27 -26.53 -8.07
C GLY A 42 -6.87 -26.98 -9.41
N SER A 43 -6.02 -27.39 -10.35
CA SER A 43 -6.46 -27.92 -11.65
C SER A 43 -7.29 -29.20 -11.50
N LEU A 44 -6.86 -30.13 -10.64
CA LEU A 44 -7.60 -31.38 -10.38
C LEU A 44 -8.96 -31.14 -9.72
N ILE A 45 -9.05 -30.14 -8.84
CA ILE A 45 -10.32 -29.76 -8.19
C ILE A 45 -11.30 -29.19 -9.20
N VAL A 46 -10.83 -28.35 -10.13
CA VAL A 46 -11.65 -27.78 -11.22
C VAL A 46 -12.11 -28.86 -12.18
N LEU A 47 -11.22 -29.78 -12.58
CA LEU A 47 -11.56 -30.91 -13.46
C LEU A 47 -12.59 -31.87 -12.84
N LYS A 48 -12.53 -32.08 -11.51
CA LYS A 48 -13.51 -32.92 -10.80
C LYS A 48 -14.87 -32.25 -10.59
N ASN A 49 -14.93 -30.92 -10.61
CA ASN A 49 -16.15 -30.16 -10.30
C ASN A 49 -16.29 -28.96 -11.26
N PRO A 50 -16.85 -29.15 -12.47
CA PRO A 50 -16.99 -28.09 -13.47
C PRO A 50 -17.91 -26.93 -13.01
N GLU A 51 -18.79 -27.15 -12.04
CA GLU A 51 -19.58 -26.06 -11.43
C GLU A 51 -18.72 -25.06 -10.63
N LEU A 52 -17.58 -25.50 -10.08
CA LEU A 52 -16.62 -24.61 -9.42
C LEU A 52 -15.92 -23.71 -10.42
N GLU A 53 -15.72 -24.16 -11.66
CA GLU A 53 -15.16 -23.32 -12.72
C GLU A 53 -16.04 -22.08 -12.93
N GLN A 54 -17.35 -22.27 -13.13
CA GLN A 54 -18.27 -21.14 -13.31
C GLN A 54 -18.38 -20.24 -12.07
N LYS A 55 -18.36 -20.80 -10.85
CA LYS A 55 -18.40 -20.01 -9.61
C LYS A 55 -17.10 -19.26 -9.35
N ILE A 56 -15.96 -19.86 -9.66
CA ILE A 56 -14.64 -19.24 -9.50
C ILE A 56 -14.42 -18.19 -10.58
N PHE A 57 -14.79 -18.42 -11.84
CA PHE A 57 -14.63 -17.40 -12.90
C PHE A 57 -15.73 -16.33 -12.90
N ASN A 58 -16.73 -16.44 -12.02
CA ASN A 58 -17.68 -15.36 -11.80
C ASN A 58 -16.94 -14.18 -11.15
N GLN A 59 -16.81 -13.07 -11.90
CA GLN A 59 -15.98 -11.92 -11.52
C GLN A 59 -16.27 -11.40 -10.10
N LYS A 60 -17.51 -11.49 -9.64
CA LYS A 60 -17.91 -11.06 -8.30
C LYS A 60 -17.26 -11.89 -7.19
N TYR A 61 -17.13 -13.20 -7.39
CA TYR A 61 -16.51 -14.10 -6.41
C TYR A 61 -14.98 -14.01 -6.43
N LEU A 62 -14.37 -13.83 -7.63
CA LEU A 62 -12.95 -13.51 -7.73
C LEU A 62 -12.60 -12.22 -7.00
N GLN A 63 -13.39 -11.15 -7.19
CA GLN A 63 -13.14 -9.89 -6.50
C GLN A 63 -13.25 -10.05 -4.98
N GLN A 64 -14.20 -10.84 -4.48
CA GLN A 64 -14.32 -11.13 -3.05
C GLN A 64 -13.13 -11.95 -2.52
N LEU A 65 -12.72 -12.99 -3.25
CA LEU A 65 -11.54 -13.79 -2.88
C LEU A 65 -10.25 -12.98 -2.92
N ILE A 66 -10.04 -12.16 -3.96
CA ILE A 66 -8.88 -11.26 -4.06
C ILE A 66 -8.89 -10.26 -2.91
N THR A 67 -10.05 -9.69 -2.56
CA THR A 67 -10.18 -8.77 -1.42
C THR A 67 -9.86 -9.46 -0.09
N PHE A 68 -10.37 -10.69 0.10
CA PHE A 68 -10.13 -11.47 1.32
C PHE A 68 -8.67 -11.90 1.48
N VAL A 69 -8.04 -12.37 0.40
CA VAL A 69 -6.61 -12.73 0.39
C VAL A 69 -5.76 -11.48 0.58
N SER A 70 -6.10 -10.37 -0.06
CA SER A 70 -5.40 -9.09 0.14
C SER A 70 -5.48 -8.66 1.61
N GLN A 71 -6.66 -8.71 2.24
CA GLN A 71 -6.80 -8.38 3.66
C GLN A 71 -5.98 -9.32 4.55
N SER A 72 -6.10 -10.63 4.32
CA SER A 72 -5.40 -11.63 5.12
C SER A 72 -3.88 -11.54 4.99
N VAL A 73 -3.36 -11.30 3.78
CA VAL A 73 -1.92 -11.19 3.52
C VAL A 73 -1.37 -9.86 4.02
N LEU A 74 -2.14 -8.76 3.94
CA LEU A 74 -1.76 -7.47 4.51
C LEU A 74 -1.62 -7.54 6.04
N ASP A 75 -2.44 -8.36 6.72
CA ASP A 75 -2.31 -8.61 8.16
C ASP A 75 -1.04 -9.39 8.55
N PHE A 76 -0.41 -10.11 7.60
CA PHE A 76 0.85 -10.86 7.82
C PHE A 76 2.11 -10.10 7.39
N LEU A 77 1.96 -8.98 6.67
CA LEU A 77 3.09 -8.13 6.33
C LEU A 77 3.39 -7.21 7.53
N PRO A 78 4.65 -7.06 7.95
CA PRO A 78 5.00 -6.06 8.96
C PRO A 78 4.53 -4.69 8.45
N GLU A 79 3.99 -3.84 9.36
CA GLU A 79 3.46 -2.49 9.07
C GLU A 79 4.42 -1.61 8.24
N ASP A 80 5.70 -2.00 8.17
CA ASP A 80 6.80 -1.28 7.57
C ASP A 80 7.04 -1.60 6.08
N VAL A 81 6.29 -2.51 5.45
CA VAL A 81 6.39 -2.72 4.00
C VAL A 81 5.58 -1.63 3.28
N LYS A 82 6.21 -0.46 3.12
CA LYS A 82 5.75 0.58 2.18
C LYS A 82 5.81 0.03 0.75
N VAL A 83 4.79 -0.71 0.35
CA VAL A 83 4.49 -0.88 -1.07
C VAL A 83 4.11 0.52 -1.55
N SER A 84 4.91 1.11 -2.45
CA SER A 84 4.50 2.30 -3.22
C SER A 84 3.27 1.91 -4.03
N GLN A 85 2.10 1.96 -3.39
CA GLN A 85 0.82 1.96 -4.07
C GLN A 85 0.76 3.32 -4.75
N GLU A 86 0.68 3.33 -6.09
CA GLU A 86 0.34 4.54 -6.81
C GLU A 86 -0.93 5.11 -6.18
N LEU A 87 -0.82 6.33 -5.66
CA LEU A 87 -1.81 6.96 -4.81
C LEU A 87 -2.95 7.48 -5.71
N GLN A 88 -3.78 6.55 -6.19
CA GLN A 88 -4.86 6.84 -7.12
C GLN A 88 -6.20 6.93 -6.41
N TYR A 89 -6.88 8.06 -6.58
CA TYR A 89 -8.25 8.24 -6.11
C TYR A 89 -9.24 8.08 -7.26
N THR A 90 -10.27 7.26 -7.07
CA THR A 90 -11.33 7.10 -8.07
C THR A 90 -12.42 8.14 -7.84
N LEU A 91 -12.71 8.93 -8.87
CA LEU A 91 -13.85 9.85 -8.86
C LEU A 91 -15.16 9.05 -8.90
N ILE A 92 -16.08 9.38 -8.00
CA ILE A 92 -17.43 8.84 -7.98
C ILE A 92 -18.37 9.77 -8.74
N LYS A 93 -18.61 10.98 -8.19
CA LYS A 93 -19.49 12.02 -8.74
C LYS A 93 -19.37 13.31 -7.91
N ASP A 94 -19.59 14.49 -8.50
CA ASP A 94 -19.69 15.78 -7.79
C ASP A 94 -18.48 16.07 -6.86
N ASP A 95 -17.27 15.84 -7.37
CA ASP A 95 -15.99 15.92 -6.66
C ASP A 95 -15.85 14.98 -5.45
N TYR A 96 -16.68 13.96 -5.34
CA TYR A 96 -16.48 12.90 -4.35
C TYR A 96 -15.56 11.82 -4.87
N TYR A 97 -14.61 11.44 -4.03
CA TYR A 97 -13.59 10.46 -4.33
C TYR A 97 -13.55 9.35 -3.29
N LYS A 98 -12.96 8.22 -3.69
CA LYS A 98 -12.63 7.09 -2.83
C LYS A 98 -11.25 6.57 -3.23
N GLY A 99 -10.44 6.27 -2.22
CA GLY A 99 -9.15 5.58 -2.37
C GLY A 99 -9.26 4.08 -2.06
N THR A 100 -8.13 3.40 -2.10
CA THR A 100 -8.04 1.95 -1.83
C THR A 100 -8.39 1.57 -0.39
N GLY A 101 -8.06 2.44 0.57
CA GLY A 101 -8.34 2.27 2.00
C GLY A 101 -9.29 3.33 2.57
N ASN A 102 -9.38 3.41 3.89
CA ASN A 102 -10.17 4.41 4.64
C ASN A 102 -9.35 5.67 5.01
N GLN A 103 -8.15 5.82 4.46
CA GLN A 103 -7.23 6.92 4.71
C GLN A 103 -7.19 7.86 3.51
N VAL A 104 -7.19 9.17 3.81
CA VAL A 104 -6.79 10.20 2.87
C VAL A 104 -5.31 10.43 3.06
N LEU A 105 -4.54 10.15 2.01
CA LEU A 105 -3.10 10.34 1.96
C LEU A 105 -2.74 11.56 1.09
N ALA A 106 -1.63 12.22 1.42
CA ALA A 106 -1.10 13.33 0.67
C ALA A 106 -0.63 12.90 -0.73
N MET A 107 -1.07 13.61 -1.76
CA MET A 107 -0.75 13.28 -3.16
C MET A 107 0.67 13.68 -3.55
N ASN A 108 1.16 14.78 -2.99
CA ASN A 108 2.48 15.38 -3.25
C ASN A 108 3.01 16.01 -1.95
N ASN A 109 4.23 16.53 -2.00
CA ASN A 109 4.80 17.22 -0.85
C ASN A 109 4.16 18.60 -0.69
N GLY A 110 3.88 19.00 0.54
CA GLY A 110 3.23 20.29 0.73
C GLY A 110 3.19 20.75 2.18
N LYS A 111 2.30 21.70 2.41
CA LYS A 111 2.06 22.26 3.74
C LYS A 111 0.57 22.39 3.99
N VAL A 112 0.14 21.96 5.17
CA VAL A 112 -1.23 22.19 5.63
C VAL A 112 -1.41 23.69 5.92
N ILE A 113 -2.35 24.34 5.23
CA ILE A 113 -2.62 25.77 5.40
C ILE A 113 -3.85 26.03 6.26
N ASP A 114 -4.81 25.10 6.29
CA ASP A 114 -5.97 25.22 7.16
C ASP A 114 -6.52 23.86 7.62
N VAL A 115 -7.04 23.82 8.85
CA VAL A 115 -7.66 22.64 9.46
C VAL A 115 -8.93 23.06 10.17
N LYS A 116 -10.05 22.46 9.77
CA LYS A 116 -11.38 22.60 10.39
C LYS A 116 -11.91 21.20 10.74
N LYS A 117 -13.00 21.13 11.50
CA LYS A 117 -13.55 19.88 12.08
C LYS A 117 -13.69 18.69 11.11
N GLN A 118 -13.96 18.93 9.82
CA GLN A 118 -14.11 17.88 8.79
C GLN A 118 -13.48 18.28 7.46
N GLN A 119 -12.54 19.23 7.49
CA GLN A 119 -11.95 19.82 6.31
C GLN A 119 -10.48 20.16 6.56
N VAL A 120 -9.63 19.84 5.59
CA VAL A 120 -8.20 20.18 5.59
C VAL A 120 -7.87 20.78 4.25
N THR A 121 -7.12 21.88 4.25
CA THR A 121 -6.59 22.49 3.03
C THR A 121 -5.07 22.41 3.05
N ILE A 122 -4.52 21.92 1.95
CA ILE A 122 -3.09 21.73 1.74
C ILE A 122 -2.66 22.58 0.55
N LEU A 123 -1.56 23.31 0.70
CA LEU A 123 -0.84 23.90 -0.41
C LEU A 123 0.26 22.92 -0.84
N ASP A 124 0.13 22.44 -2.06
CA ASP A 124 1.08 21.54 -2.69
C ASP A 124 2.35 22.28 -3.17
N GLU A 125 3.44 21.56 -3.39
CA GLU A 125 4.71 22.08 -3.92
C GLU A 125 4.56 22.72 -5.31
N ASN A 126 3.60 22.22 -6.11
CA ASN A 126 3.24 22.77 -7.41
C ASN A 126 2.40 24.07 -7.32
N GLY A 127 2.06 24.53 -6.11
CA GLY A 127 1.25 25.73 -5.89
C GLY A 127 -0.26 25.52 -6.03
N THR A 128 -0.71 24.27 -6.04
CA THR A 128 -2.15 23.92 -6.04
C THR A 128 -2.67 23.82 -4.61
N GLU A 129 -3.78 24.48 -4.32
CA GLU A 129 -4.51 24.31 -3.09
C GLU A 129 -5.50 23.15 -3.20
N ILE A 130 -5.33 22.15 -2.34
CA ILE A 130 -6.17 20.95 -2.30
C ILE A 130 -6.99 20.99 -1.03
N THR A 131 -8.30 21.13 -1.20
CA THR A 131 -9.26 21.12 -0.09
C THR A 131 -9.93 19.76 0.01
N PHE A 132 -9.65 19.06 1.09
CA PHE A 132 -10.27 17.80 1.48
C PHE A 132 -11.42 18.09 2.44
N SER A 133 -12.62 17.56 2.16
CA SER A 133 -13.81 17.76 3.00
C SER A 133 -14.57 16.45 3.24
N LYS A 134 -15.46 16.44 4.24
CA LYS A 134 -16.18 15.24 4.71
C LYS A 134 -15.22 14.19 5.30
N LEU A 135 -14.18 14.69 5.97
CA LEU A 135 -13.18 13.88 6.65
C LEU A 135 -13.68 13.45 8.03
N LYS A 136 -13.10 12.35 8.53
CA LYS A 136 -13.22 11.85 9.88
C LYS A 136 -11.82 11.73 10.49
N ASP A 137 -11.66 12.03 11.77
CA ASP A 137 -10.40 11.80 12.49
C ASP A 137 -9.17 12.39 11.75
N ILE A 138 -9.08 13.72 11.72
CA ILE A 138 -7.96 14.44 11.10
C ILE A 138 -6.69 14.20 11.93
N GLN A 139 -5.60 13.84 11.25
CA GLN A 139 -4.33 13.46 11.88
C GLN A 139 -3.22 14.50 11.67
N VAL A 140 -3.51 15.57 10.93
CA VAL A 140 -2.55 16.64 10.63
C VAL A 140 -2.92 17.95 11.33
N ASN A 141 -1.89 18.74 11.61
CA ASN A 141 -2.01 20.05 12.24
C ASN A 141 -1.79 21.19 11.24
N LYS A 142 -2.36 22.36 11.54
CA LYS A 142 -2.13 23.57 10.75
C LYS A 142 -0.64 23.91 10.69
N PHE A 143 -0.15 24.29 9.51
CA PHE A 143 1.25 24.57 9.18
C PHE A 143 2.21 23.38 9.19
N GLN A 144 1.72 22.16 9.40
CA GLN A 144 2.53 20.95 9.27
C GLN A 144 3.00 20.77 7.83
N LYS A 145 4.29 20.43 7.65
CA LYS A 145 4.82 19.96 6.37
C LYS A 145 4.46 18.49 6.22
N ILE A 146 4.03 18.12 5.03
CA ILE A 146 3.62 16.76 4.68
C ILE A 146 4.38 16.30 3.44
N LYS A 147 4.65 15.00 3.37
CA LYS A 147 5.26 14.34 2.22
C LYS A 147 4.20 13.53 1.48
N GLN A 148 4.44 13.26 0.21
CA GLN A 148 3.64 12.31 -0.55
C GLN A 148 3.49 10.98 0.22
N GLY A 149 2.25 10.50 0.33
CA GLY A 149 1.90 9.28 1.06
C GLY A 149 1.63 9.48 2.56
N ASP A 150 1.86 10.65 3.14
CA ASP A 150 1.52 10.90 4.55
C ASP A 150 0.01 10.87 4.77
N THR A 151 -0.43 10.31 5.90
CA THR A 151 -1.85 10.26 6.25
C THR A 151 -2.34 11.64 6.72
N ILE A 152 -3.38 12.14 6.06
CA ILE A 152 -4.04 13.42 6.37
C ILE A 152 -5.18 13.21 7.36
N ALA A 153 -6.08 12.26 7.05
CA ALA A 153 -7.28 11.98 7.83
C ALA A 153 -7.85 10.61 7.46
N LEU A 154 -8.84 10.17 8.23
CA LEU A 154 -9.69 9.04 7.86
C LEU A 154 -10.95 9.51 7.14
N TYR A 155 -11.67 8.58 6.50
CA TYR A 155 -12.99 8.82 5.95
C TYR A 155 -13.80 7.51 5.95
N GLN A 156 -15.14 7.61 5.89
CA GLN A 156 -16.01 6.42 5.98
C GLN A 156 -16.26 5.77 4.62
N GLN A 157 -16.99 6.44 3.74
CA GLN A 157 -17.40 5.88 2.43
C GLN A 157 -16.78 6.63 1.26
N LYS A 158 -16.80 7.97 1.35
CA LYS A 158 -16.30 8.91 0.34
C LYS A 158 -15.94 10.23 1.01
N PHE A 159 -15.07 10.98 0.39
CA PHE A 159 -14.68 12.32 0.81
C PHE A 159 -14.68 13.25 -0.41
N LYS A 160 -14.75 14.57 -0.19
CA LYS A 160 -14.76 15.54 -1.28
C LYS A 160 -13.34 16.11 -1.45
N MET A 161 -12.88 16.26 -2.69
CA MET A 161 -11.62 16.94 -3.00
C MET A 161 -11.85 18.04 -4.02
N ILE A 162 -11.33 19.22 -3.74
CA ILE A 162 -11.38 20.36 -4.66
C ILE A 162 -9.94 20.83 -4.85
N PHE A 163 -9.55 21.02 -6.11
CA PHE A 163 -8.24 21.50 -6.50
C PHE A 163 -8.37 22.92 -7.03
N GLU A 164 -7.56 23.84 -6.52
CA GLU A 164 -7.54 25.23 -6.94
C GLU A 164 -6.11 25.65 -7.28
N TYR A 165 -5.89 26.06 -8.52
CA TYR A 165 -4.60 26.52 -9.01
C TYR A 165 -4.73 27.96 -9.50
N LEU A 166 -3.93 28.86 -8.92
CA LEU A 166 -3.96 30.30 -9.23
C LEU A 166 -5.37 30.93 -9.14
N GLY A 167 -6.18 30.50 -8.18
CA GLY A 167 -7.55 30.99 -7.98
C GLY A 167 -8.61 30.40 -8.90
N LYS A 168 -8.26 29.37 -9.70
CA LYS A 168 -9.20 28.65 -10.57
C LYS A 168 -9.33 27.20 -10.15
N GLN A 169 -10.56 26.72 -10.05
CA GLN A 169 -10.82 25.31 -9.80
C GLN A 169 -10.37 24.47 -11.01
N ILE A 170 -9.55 23.45 -10.75
CA ILE A 170 -9.08 22.48 -11.76
C ILE A 170 -9.61 21.08 -11.44
N THR A 171 -9.59 20.20 -12.43
CA THR A 171 -9.99 18.80 -12.28
C THR A 171 -8.84 17.95 -11.73
N TYR A 172 -9.18 16.79 -11.17
CA TYR A 172 -8.18 15.82 -10.69
C TYR A 172 -7.24 15.34 -11.81
N GLN A 173 -7.74 15.17 -13.03
CA GLN A 173 -6.92 14.75 -14.17
C GLN A 173 -5.91 15.83 -14.59
N GLU A 174 -6.32 17.10 -14.54
CA GLU A 174 -5.41 18.23 -14.79
C GLU A 174 -4.34 18.32 -13.71
N TYR A 175 -4.72 18.12 -12.43
CA TYR A 175 -3.77 18.09 -11.33
C TYR A 175 -2.72 16.99 -11.47
N LEU A 176 -3.12 15.78 -11.89
CA LEU A 176 -2.17 14.68 -12.12
C LEU A 176 -1.21 14.92 -13.30
N GLY A 177 -1.54 15.86 -14.20
CA GLY A 177 -0.69 16.23 -15.34
C GLY A 177 0.29 17.37 -15.06
N MET A 178 0.27 17.97 -13.86
CA MET A 178 1.16 19.06 -13.42
C MET A 178 2.38 18.53 -12.68
#